data_AF-A0AAN0NB14-F1
#
_entry.id   AF-A0AAN0NB14-F1
#
_cell.length_a   1.000
_cell.length_b   1.000
_cell.length_c   1.000
_cell.angle_alpha   90.00
_cell.angle_beta   90.00
_cell.angle_gamma   90.00
#
_symmetry.space_group_name_H-M   'P 1'
#
loop_
_entity.id
_entity.type
_entity.pdbx_description
1 polymer ?
#
loop_
_entity_poly.entity_id
_entity_poly.type
_entity_poly.pdbx_seq_one_letter_code
_entity_poly.pdbx_strand_id
1 'polypeptide(L)'
;MRVKAGLSPKSLKAATIALANSLYGISVRDGEALIAMGRVVGDGGCNFEVVDVAVDPKYQGKRLGRAVMEYIDNYLSSVALEGSYVSMIADEPAFYEKLGYKLVSPACQGMTKKFKPQL
;
A
#
# COMPACT_ATOMS: atom_id res chain seq x y z
N MET A 1 1.05 13.74 0.66
CA MET A 1 0.36 12.72 -0.15
C MET A 1 -0.76 12.02 0.60
N ARG A 2 -0.48 11.21 1.63
CA ARG A 2 -1.51 10.46 2.41
C ARG A 2 -2.82 11.22 2.67
N VAL A 3 -2.73 12.30 3.44
CA VAL A 3 -3.89 13.13 3.83
C VAL A 3 -4.61 13.70 2.61
N LYS A 4 -3.85 14.11 1.58
CA LYS A 4 -4.41 14.63 0.32
C LYS A 4 -5.27 13.59 -0.41
N ALA A 5 -4.92 12.31 -0.31
CA ALA A 5 -5.65 11.20 -0.90
C ALA A 5 -6.70 10.57 0.05
N GLY A 6 -6.99 11.21 1.19
CA GLY A 6 -7.99 10.72 2.15
C GLY A 6 -7.47 9.70 3.17
N LEU A 7 -6.19 9.31 3.11
CA LEU A 7 -5.61 8.40 4.10
C LEU A 7 -5.32 9.10 5.43
N SER A 8 -5.35 8.32 6.51
CA SER A 8 -4.99 8.80 7.86
C SER A 8 -3.57 9.41 7.92
N PRO A 9 -3.37 10.49 8.70
CA PRO A 9 -2.06 11.09 8.87
C PRO A 9 -1.09 10.17 9.64
N LYS A 10 0.20 10.40 9.43
CA LYS A 10 1.30 9.79 10.20
C LYS A 10 2.23 10.90 10.67
N SER A 11 2.84 10.74 11.84
CA SER A 11 3.85 11.68 12.32
C SER A 11 5.10 11.60 11.43
N LEU A 12 5.86 12.70 11.35
CA LEU A 12 7.11 12.73 10.58
C LEU A 12 8.11 11.67 11.06
N LYS A 13 8.21 11.48 12.38
CA LYS A 13 9.05 10.43 12.98
C LYS A 13 8.65 9.04 12.50
N ALA A 14 7.35 8.72 12.55
CA ALA A 14 6.85 7.43 12.09
C ALA A 14 7.07 7.23 10.58
N ALA A 15 6.81 8.26 9.77
CA ALA A 15 7.01 8.20 8.32
C ALA A 15 8.49 8.00 7.95
N THR A 16 9.40 8.71 8.64
CA THR A 16 10.86 8.59 8.40
C THR A 16 11.34 7.16 8.64
N ILE A 17 10.97 6.58 9.79
CA ILE A 17 11.30 5.19 10.12
C ILE A 17 10.65 4.24 9.12
N ALA A 18 9.35 4.40 8.86
CA ALA A 18 8.61 3.50 8.00
C ALA A 18 9.11 3.50 6.55
N LEU A 19 9.61 4.62 6.03
CA LEU A 19 10.16 4.72 4.67
C LEU A 19 11.49 3.98 4.55
N ALA A 20 12.38 4.12 5.54
CA ALA A 20 13.66 3.41 5.55
C ALA A 20 13.51 1.88 5.72
N ASN A 21 12.39 1.43 6.31
CA ASN A 21 12.11 0.01 6.58
C ASN A 21 11.09 -0.61 5.62
N SER A 22 10.72 0.08 4.54
CA SER A 22 9.89 -0.52 3.49
C SER A 22 10.71 -1.55 2.71
N LEU A 23 10.09 -2.69 2.39
CA LEU A 23 10.66 -3.66 1.46
C LEU A 23 10.68 -3.08 0.04
N TYR A 24 9.62 -2.37 -0.34
CA TYR A 24 9.52 -1.68 -1.61
C TYR A 24 8.68 -0.40 -1.48
N GLY A 25 9.00 0.60 -2.28
CA GLY A 25 8.25 1.84 -2.39
C GLY A 25 8.27 2.38 -3.81
N ILE A 26 7.10 2.81 -4.30
CA ILE A 26 6.96 3.45 -5.60
C ILE A 26 6.32 4.83 -5.42
N SER A 27 6.84 5.80 -6.18
CA SER A 27 6.31 7.15 -6.24
C SER A 27 6.17 7.59 -7.69
N VAL A 28 5.01 8.12 -8.06
CA VAL A 28 4.77 8.72 -9.37
C VAL A 28 4.73 10.23 -9.21
N ARG A 29 5.48 10.93 -10.07
CA ARG A 29 5.64 12.38 -10.02
C ARG A 29 5.23 13.05 -11.33
N ASP A 30 4.65 14.25 -11.20
CA ASP A 30 4.43 15.22 -12.28
C ASP A 30 5.32 16.43 -11.98
N GLY A 31 6.50 16.46 -12.58
CA GLY A 31 7.58 17.35 -12.16
C GLY A 31 7.96 17.11 -10.70
N GLU A 32 7.88 18.16 -9.88
CA GLU A 32 8.14 18.08 -8.43
C GLU A 32 6.95 17.55 -7.60
N ALA A 33 5.77 17.45 -8.20
CA ALA A 33 4.57 17.04 -7.49
C ALA A 33 4.50 15.52 -7.36
N LEU A 34 4.42 15.00 -6.13
CA LEU A 34 4.08 13.61 -5.86
C LEU A 34 2.57 13.40 -6.08
N ILE A 35 2.21 12.63 -7.11
CA ILE A 35 0.82 12.45 -7.58
C ILE A 35 0.25 11.04 -7.35
N ALA A 36 1.11 10.03 -7.15
CA ALA A 36 0.70 8.72 -6.67
C ALA A 36 1.83 8.05 -5.89
N MET A 37 1.50 7.12 -5.00
CA MET A 37 2.46 6.32 -4.27
C MET A 37 1.88 4.96 -3.86
N GLY A 38 2.75 4.02 -3.52
CA GLY A 38 2.41 2.75 -2.89
C GLY A 38 3.65 2.11 -2.26
N ARG A 39 3.45 1.19 -1.32
CA ARG A 39 4.54 0.55 -0.56
C ARG A 39 4.23 -0.92 -0.29
N VAL A 40 5.29 -1.69 -0.11
CA VAL A 40 5.25 -3.04 0.46
C VAL A 40 6.06 -3.05 1.75
N VAL A 41 5.49 -3.65 2.78
CA VAL A 41 6.17 -3.99 4.05
C VAL A 41 6.07 -5.49 4.29
N GLY A 42 6.82 -6.02 5.23
CA GLY A 42 6.81 -7.46 5.51
C GLY A 42 8.11 -7.95 6.12
N ASP A 43 8.25 -9.27 6.16
CA ASP A 43 9.47 -9.96 6.62
C ASP A 43 10.42 -10.35 5.47
N GLY A 44 10.01 -10.15 4.21
CA GLY A 44 10.81 -10.45 3.02
C GLY A 44 10.76 -11.92 2.59
N GLY A 45 9.89 -12.74 3.19
CA GLY A 45 9.72 -14.15 2.82
C GLY A 45 8.30 -14.65 3.05
N CYS A 46 7.89 -14.81 4.31
CA CYS A 46 6.58 -15.40 4.63
C CYS A 46 5.43 -14.42 4.42
N ASN A 47 5.56 -13.17 4.87
CA ASN A 47 4.46 -12.21 4.89
C ASN A 47 4.84 -10.90 4.22
N PHE A 48 3.94 -10.44 3.35
CA PHE A 48 3.97 -9.14 2.72
C PHE A 48 2.63 -8.42 2.93
N GLU A 49 2.69 -7.11 3.11
CA GLU A 49 1.51 -6.27 3.15
C GLU A 49 1.68 -5.08 2.20
N VAL A 50 0.72 -4.93 1.29
CA VAL A 50 0.60 -3.75 0.44
C VAL A 50 -0.06 -2.65 1.25
N VAL A 51 0.67 -1.54 1.42
CA VAL A 51 0.24 -0.41 2.23
C VAL A 51 0.39 0.89 1.46
N ASP A 52 -0.30 1.93 1.93
CA ASP A 52 -0.07 3.31 1.52
C ASP A 52 -0.30 3.57 0.02
N VAL A 53 -1.16 2.79 -0.63
CA VAL A 53 -1.59 3.04 -2.00
C VAL A 53 -2.45 4.29 -2.02
N ALA A 54 -1.99 5.32 -2.72
CA ALA A 54 -2.65 6.62 -2.75
C ALA A 54 -2.46 7.29 -4.11
N VAL A 55 -3.54 7.91 -4.62
CA VAL A 55 -3.52 8.75 -5.82
C VAL A 55 -4.12 10.10 -5.47
N ASP A 56 -3.46 11.18 -5.91
CA ASP A 56 -3.96 12.54 -5.75
C ASP A 56 -5.35 12.64 -6.40
N PRO A 57 -6.39 13.12 -5.70
CA PRO A 57 -7.74 13.23 -6.25
C PRO A 57 -7.79 13.95 -7.61
N LYS A 58 -6.92 14.95 -7.84
CA LYS A 58 -6.84 15.68 -9.12
C LYS A 58 -6.32 14.82 -10.29
N TYR A 59 -5.71 13.69 -9.99
CA TYR A 59 -5.10 12.77 -10.95
C TYR A 59 -5.79 11.39 -10.96
N GLN A 60 -6.88 11.21 -10.22
CA GLN A 60 -7.70 10.00 -10.29
C GLN A 60 -8.37 9.85 -11.67
N GLY A 61 -8.80 8.63 -12.01
CA GLY A 61 -9.33 8.30 -13.34
C GLY A 61 -8.26 8.17 -14.45
N LYS A 62 -7.01 8.54 -14.18
CA LYS A 62 -5.89 8.46 -15.14
C LYS A 62 -5.07 7.17 -15.05
N ARG A 63 -5.67 6.09 -14.54
CA ARG A 63 -5.03 4.76 -14.34
C ARG A 63 -3.76 4.74 -13.46
N LEU A 64 -3.46 5.82 -12.73
CA LEU A 64 -2.28 5.87 -11.85
C LEU A 64 -2.30 4.84 -10.73
N GLY A 65 -3.46 4.58 -10.12
CA GLY A 65 -3.58 3.54 -9.09
C GLY A 65 -3.25 2.16 -9.64
N ARG A 66 -3.69 1.86 -10.88
CA ARG A 66 -3.34 0.61 -11.57
C ARG A 66 -1.84 0.53 -11.84
N ALA A 67 -1.24 1.61 -12.35
CA ALA A 67 0.21 1.64 -12.57
C ALA A 67 0.99 1.39 -11.27
N VAL A 68 0.62 2.04 -10.16
CA VAL A 68 1.22 1.80 -8.84
C VAL A 68 1.15 0.32 -8.45
N MET A 69 -0.02 -0.31 -8.61
CA MET A 69 -0.20 -1.73 -8.29
C MET A 69 0.58 -2.64 -9.24
N GLU A 70 0.67 -2.34 -10.54
CA GLU A 70 1.47 -3.11 -11.49
C GLU A 70 2.96 -3.12 -11.09
N TYR A 71 3.51 -1.99 -10.65
CA TYR A 71 4.88 -1.94 -10.11
C TYR A 71 5.04 -2.73 -8.80
N ILE A 72 4.02 -2.75 -7.95
CA ILE A 72 4.01 -3.52 -6.70
C ILE A 72 3.93 -5.02 -6.99
N ASP A 73 3.07 -5.45 -7.90
CA ASP A 73 2.90 -6.84 -8.29
C ASP A 73 4.17 -7.38 -8.98
N ASN A 74 4.82 -6.54 -9.80
CA ASN A 74 6.12 -6.88 -10.38
C ASN A 74 7.21 -7.07 -9.31
N TYR A 75 7.25 -6.21 -8.28
CA TYR A 75 8.15 -6.41 -7.15
C TYR A 75 7.82 -7.70 -6.40
N LEU A 76 6.56 -7.90 -6.00
CA LEU A 76 6.12 -9.06 -5.23
C LEU A 76 6.39 -10.38 -5.97
N SER A 77 6.08 -10.45 -7.26
CA SER A 77 6.35 -11.64 -8.09
C SER A 77 7.84 -11.98 -8.22
N SER A 78 8.74 -11.00 -8.04
CA SER A 78 10.18 -11.23 -8.07
C SER A 78 10.77 -11.75 -6.76
N VAL A 79 10.07 -11.56 -5.63
CA VAL A 79 10.59 -11.90 -4.28
C VAL A 79 9.74 -12.93 -3.53
N ALA A 80 8.48 -13.11 -3.91
CA ALA A 80 7.60 -14.07 -3.25
C ALA A 80 8.05 -15.51 -3.54
N LEU A 81 8.00 -16.33 -2.50
CA LEU A 81 8.34 -17.75 -2.53
C LEU A 81 7.06 -18.58 -2.41
N GLU A 82 7.18 -19.89 -2.62
CA GLU A 82 6.09 -20.82 -2.33
C GLU A 82 5.68 -20.69 -0.85
N GLY A 83 4.39 -20.47 -0.61
CA GLY A 83 3.84 -20.24 0.73
C GLY A 83 3.88 -18.80 1.23
N SER A 84 4.49 -17.86 0.50
CA SER A 84 4.39 -16.42 0.81
C SER A 84 2.93 -15.95 0.79
N TYR A 85 2.58 -15.07 1.72
CA TYR A 85 1.25 -14.49 1.83
C TYR A 85 1.29 -12.97 1.65
N VAL A 86 0.53 -12.47 0.66
CA VAL A 86 0.39 -11.03 0.38
C VAL A 86 -0.99 -10.58 0.84
N SER A 87 -1.03 -9.54 1.66
CA SER A 87 -2.28 -8.98 2.19
C SER A 87 -2.37 -7.46 2.05
N MET A 88 -3.57 -6.93 2.27
CA MET A 88 -3.82 -5.49 2.38
C MET A 88 -5.13 -5.25 3.14
N ILE A 89 -5.27 -4.05 3.72
CA ILE A 89 -6.56 -3.52 4.16
C ILE A 89 -7.05 -2.54 3.09
N ALA A 90 -8.05 -2.98 2.31
CA ALA A 90 -8.56 -2.23 1.17
C ALA A 90 -9.80 -1.40 1.55
N ASP A 91 -9.69 -0.07 1.47
CA ASP A 91 -10.84 0.84 1.59
C ASP A 91 -11.78 0.73 0.37
N GLU A 92 -11.26 0.36 -0.81
CA GLU A 92 -12.00 0.22 -2.07
C GLU A 92 -11.76 -1.17 -2.71
N PRO A 93 -12.33 -2.27 -2.17
CA PRO A 93 -12.04 -3.63 -2.63
C PRO A 93 -12.27 -3.84 -4.13
N ALA A 94 -13.34 -3.27 -4.69
CA ALA A 94 -13.71 -3.41 -6.10
C ALA A 94 -12.63 -2.88 -7.08
N PHE A 95 -11.76 -1.97 -6.64
CA PHE A 95 -10.61 -1.54 -7.43
C PHE A 95 -9.56 -2.65 -7.52
N TYR A 96 -9.20 -3.25 -6.39
CA TYR A 96 -8.16 -4.29 -6.31
C TYR A 96 -8.63 -5.63 -6.89
N GLU A 97 -9.92 -5.96 -6.78
CA GLU A 97 -10.49 -7.16 -7.40
C GLU A 97 -10.31 -7.18 -8.92
N LYS A 98 -10.40 -6.01 -9.57
CA LYS A 98 -10.12 -5.87 -11.01
C LYS A 98 -8.66 -6.15 -11.38
N LEU A 99 -7.77 -6.17 -10.39
CA LEU A 99 -6.34 -6.48 -10.53
C LEU A 99 -6.00 -7.92 -10.12
N GLY A 100 -7.00 -8.75 -9.78
CA GLY A 100 -6.81 -10.15 -9.43
C GLY A 100 -6.68 -10.43 -7.94
N TYR A 101 -6.73 -9.40 -7.09
CA TYR A 101 -6.86 -9.58 -5.64
C TYR A 101 -8.24 -10.14 -5.28
N LYS A 102 -8.35 -10.85 -4.16
CA LYS A 102 -9.60 -11.46 -3.71
C LYS A 102 -9.85 -11.13 -2.25
N LEU A 103 -11.12 -10.93 -1.92
CA LEU A 103 -11.54 -10.91 -0.53
C LEU A 103 -11.26 -12.27 0.12
N VAL A 104 -10.70 -12.25 1.31
CA VAL A 104 -10.55 -13.44 2.16
C VAL A 104 -11.77 -13.67 3.07
N SER A 105 -12.70 -12.72 3.10
CA SER A 105 -13.99 -12.86 3.77
C SER A 105 -14.92 -13.80 2.99
N PRO A 106 -15.79 -14.57 3.67
CA PRO A 106 -16.08 -14.50 5.11
C PRO A 106 -15.12 -15.33 5.98
N ALA A 107 -14.21 -16.13 5.40
CA ALA A 107 -13.36 -17.03 6.17
C ALA A 107 -12.41 -16.28 7.14
N CYS A 108 -11.85 -15.15 6.70
CA CYS A 108 -11.01 -14.27 7.51
C CYS A 108 -11.43 -12.80 7.34
N GLN A 109 -11.15 -11.97 8.35
CA GLN A 109 -11.44 -10.53 8.33
C GLN A 109 -10.22 -9.70 8.77
N GLY A 110 -10.08 -8.50 8.21
CA GLY A 110 -9.10 -7.53 8.67
C GLY A 110 -9.51 -6.94 10.03
N MET A 111 -8.54 -6.71 10.91
CA MET A 111 -8.79 -6.19 12.26
C MET A 111 -7.76 -5.10 12.60
N THR A 112 -8.17 -4.11 13.40
CA THR A 112 -7.27 -3.06 13.87
C THR A 112 -7.53 -2.73 15.34
N LYS A 113 -6.47 -2.40 16.08
CA LYS A 113 -6.53 -1.89 17.46
C LYS A 113 -5.66 -0.65 17.57
N LYS A 114 -6.23 0.44 18.07
CA LYS A 114 -5.49 1.69 18.29
C LYS A 114 -4.79 1.65 19.65
N PHE A 115 -3.52 2.02 19.67
CA PHE A 115 -2.73 2.19 20.89
C PHE A 115 -2.45 3.68 21.11
N LYS A 116 -2.46 4.12 22.37
CA LYS A 116 -2.02 5.46 22.75
C LYS A 116 -0.52 5.40 23.04
N PRO A 117 0.33 6.14 22.31
CA PRO A 117 1.75 6.21 22.63
C PRO A 117 1.94 6.74 24.05
N GLN A 118 2.83 6.15 24.82
CA GLN A 118 3.36 6.80 26.02
C GLN A 118 4.28 7.91 25.54
N LEU A 119 4.03 9.15 26.00
CA LEU A 119 4.82 10.32 25.66
C LEU A 119 6.20 10.27 26.32
#